data_AF-A0A2E6ZQA4-F1
#
_entry.id   AF-A0A2E6ZQA4-F1
#
_cell.length_a   1.000
_cell.length_b   1.000
_cell.length_c   1.000
_cell.angle_alpha   90.00
_cell.angle_beta   90.00
_cell.angle_gamma   90.00
#
_symmetry.space_group_name_H-M   'P 1'
#
loop_
_entity.id
_entity.type
_entity.pdbx_description
1 polymer ?
#
loop_
_entity_poly.entity_id
_entity_poly.type
_entity_poly.pdbx_seq_one_letter_code
_entity_poly.pdbx_strand_id
1 'polypeptide(L)'
;MSPQREAIIIIDFGSQYSRLIARRVRESKVYCEIISHKTEWSEVQSLNPKGIILSGGPASVYDQNSPLAPLWVFESGLPVLGICYGMQVLVHQLGGKVAPSTKKEYGHAVLHQNTPNKSLFTNLPQSLPVWMSHADQVT
;
A
#
# COMPACT_ATOMS: atom_id res chain seq x y z
N MET A 1 31.31 9.67 7.96
CA MET A 1 29.87 9.56 8.30
C MET A 1 29.32 8.38 7.52
N SER A 2 28.85 7.34 8.20
CA SER A 2 28.17 6.22 7.55
C SER A 2 26.93 6.77 6.81
N PRO A 3 26.68 6.44 5.54
CA PRO A 3 25.50 6.93 4.84
C PRO A 3 24.26 6.52 5.63
N GLN A 4 23.44 7.51 6.02
CA GLN A 4 22.21 7.24 6.74
C GLN A 4 21.30 6.44 5.82
N ARG A 5 21.05 5.18 6.19
CA ARG A 5 20.39 4.21 5.31
C ARG A 5 18.94 4.64 5.11
N GLU A 6 18.60 4.99 3.87
CA GLU A 6 17.22 5.30 3.47
C GLU A 6 16.38 4.03 3.48
N ALA A 7 15.12 4.14 3.90
CA ALA A 7 14.21 3.00 4.03
C ALA A 7 12.87 3.23 3.34
N ILE A 8 12.28 2.14 2.85
CA ILE A 8 10.83 2.06 2.58
C ILE A 8 10.16 1.38 3.78
N ILE A 9 9.09 1.99 4.27
CA ILE A 9 8.30 1.44 5.39
C ILE A 9 7.10 0.70 4.82
N ILE A 10 6.96 -0.57 5.15
CA ILE A 10 5.83 -1.40 4.74
C ILE A 10 4.93 -1.61 5.95
N ILE A 11 3.75 -1.01 5.95
CA ILE A 11 2.75 -1.21 7.00
C ILE A 11 1.94 -2.45 6.67
N ASP A 12 1.98 -3.43 7.56
CA ASP A 12 1.28 -4.68 7.41
C ASP A 12 -0.11 -4.65 8.06
N PHE A 13 -1.15 -4.85 7.26
CA PHE A 13 -2.53 -5.03 7.69
C PHE A 13 -2.96 -6.51 7.77
N GLY A 14 -2.00 -7.44 7.77
CA GLY A 14 -2.26 -8.88 7.81
C GLY A 14 -2.31 -9.53 6.43
N SER A 15 -1.65 -8.93 5.43
CA SER A 15 -1.56 -9.52 4.10
C SER A 15 -0.63 -10.73 4.07
N GLN A 16 -1.07 -11.79 3.40
CA GLN A 16 -0.21 -12.92 3.03
C GLN A 16 0.98 -12.50 2.13
N TYR A 17 0.89 -11.32 1.50
CA TYR A 17 1.87 -10.81 0.55
C TYR A 17 2.83 -9.76 1.12
N SER A 18 2.73 -9.35 2.39
CA SER A 18 3.62 -8.31 2.96
C SER A 18 5.11 -8.67 2.85
N ARG A 19 5.45 -9.95 3.05
CA ARG A 19 6.82 -10.46 2.85
C ARG A 19 7.25 -10.47 1.39
N LEU A 20 6.31 -10.70 0.46
CA LEU A 20 6.58 -10.63 -0.97
C LEU A 20 6.85 -9.20 -1.42
N ILE A 21 6.09 -8.22 -0.91
CA ILE A 21 6.35 -6.79 -1.13
C ILE A 21 7.76 -6.43 -0.66
N ALA A 22 8.12 -6.79 0.58
CA ALA A 22 9.46 -6.53 1.11
C ALA A 22 10.56 -7.19 0.27
N ARG A 23 10.35 -8.42 -0.19
CA ARG A 23 11.27 -9.10 -1.09
C ARG A 23 11.45 -8.31 -2.39
N ARG A 24 10.36 -7.83 -3.03
CA ARG A 24 10.43 -7.06 -4.27
C ARG A 24 11.18 -5.73 -4.10
N VAL A 25 10.95 -5.03 -2.99
CA VAL A 25 11.69 -3.79 -2.66
C VAL A 25 13.19 -4.08 -2.49
N ARG A 26 13.55 -5.18 -1.80
CA ARG A 26 14.95 -5.58 -1.60
C ARG A 26 15.62 -6.06 -2.88
N GLU A 27 14.89 -6.72 -3.78
CA GLU A 27 15.37 -7.09 -5.12
C GLU A 27 15.71 -5.84 -5.96
N SER A 28 15.06 -4.70 -5.70
CA SER A 28 15.41 -3.38 -6.25
C SER A 28 16.59 -2.70 -5.53
N LYS A 29 17.30 -3.41 -4.64
CA LYS A 29 18.45 -2.92 -3.85
C LYS A 29 18.10 -1.79 -2.87
N VAL A 30 16.84 -1.68 -2.48
CA VAL A 30 16.37 -0.68 -1.50
C VAL A 30 16.13 -1.38 -0.15
N TYR A 31 16.54 -0.73 0.94
CA TYR A 31 16.28 -1.24 2.29
C TYR A 31 14.81 -0.99 2.68
N CYS A 32 14.21 -1.94 3.40
CA CYS A 32 12.85 -1.81 3.85
C CYS A 32 12.60 -2.58 5.15
N GLU A 33 11.66 -2.07 5.94
CA GLU A 33 11.16 -2.68 7.15
C GLU A 33 9.66 -2.92 7.06
N ILE A 34 9.22 -4.09 7.56
CA ILE A 34 7.80 -4.40 7.73
C ILE A 34 7.44 -4.07 9.17
N ILE A 35 6.43 -3.23 9.35
CA ILE A 35 6.00 -2.78 10.67
C ILE A 35 4.49 -3.01 10.86
N SER A 36 4.06 -3.00 12.11
CA SER A 36 2.63 -3.03 12.44
C SER A 36 1.97 -1.68 12.15
N HIS A 37 0.69 -1.68 11.81
CA HIS A 37 -0.14 -0.48 11.73
C HIS A 37 -0.33 0.27 13.07
N LYS A 38 0.21 -0.26 14.18
CA LYS A 38 0.22 0.38 15.51
C LYS A 38 1.54 1.07 15.85
N THR A 39 2.51 1.04 14.94
CA THR A 39 3.85 1.57 15.17
C THR A 39 3.82 3.10 15.16
N GLU A 40 4.47 3.73 16.13
CA GLU A 40 4.54 5.18 16.26
C GLU A 40 5.65 5.77 15.40
N TRP A 41 5.50 7.05 15.03
CA TRP A 41 6.51 7.74 14.20
C TRP A 41 7.91 7.75 14.83
N SER A 42 7.98 7.85 16.16
CA SER A 42 9.23 7.86 16.91
C SER A 42 10.07 6.60 16.72
N GLU A 43 9.42 5.47 16.41
CA GLU A 43 10.09 4.17 16.20
C GLU A 43 10.69 4.06 14.80
N VAL A 44 10.13 4.78 13.81
CA VAL A 44 10.52 4.66 12.40
C VAL A 44 11.34 5.83 11.88
N GLN A 45 11.27 7.01 12.49
CA GLN A 45 11.95 8.21 12.00
C GLN A 45 13.48 8.03 11.89
N SER A 46 14.07 7.21 12.77
CA SER A 46 15.51 6.92 12.80
C SER A 46 15.97 6.17 11.53
N LEU A 47 15.04 5.50 10.84
CA LEU A 47 15.28 4.75 9.60
C LEU A 47 15.32 5.67 8.36
N ASN A 48 15.15 6.99 8.51
CA ASN A 48 15.15 7.95 7.40
C ASN A 48 14.24 7.50 6.22
N PRO A 49 12.93 7.32 6.47
CA PRO A 49 12.02 6.78 5.48
C PRO A 49 11.85 7.71 4.27
N LYS A 50 11.83 7.14 3.06
CA LYS A 50 11.64 7.85 1.79
C LYS A 50 10.32 7.55 1.10
N GLY A 51 9.56 6.60 1.62
CA GLY A 51 8.25 6.22 1.11
C GLY A 51 7.61 5.15 1.97
N ILE A 52 6.29 5.05 1.83
CA ILE A 52 5.45 4.16 2.64
C ILE A 52 4.64 3.27 1.69
N ILE A 53 4.59 1.97 1.99
CA ILE A 53 3.72 1.02 1.32
C ILE A 53 2.71 0.49 2.34
N LEU A 54 1.44 0.69 2.03
CA LEU A 54 0.30 0.15 2.77
C LEU A 54 -0.07 -1.19 2.14
N SER A 55 0.12 -2.29 2.88
CA SER A 55 -0.11 -3.64 2.34
C SER A 55 -1.60 -3.94 2.15
N GLY A 56 -1.90 -5.11 1.57
CA GLY A 56 -3.26 -5.62 1.57
C GLY A 56 -3.70 -6.10 2.96
N GLY A 57 -4.87 -6.71 3.03
CA GLY A 57 -5.39 -7.29 4.26
C GLY A 57 -6.72 -7.98 3.98
N PRO A 58 -7.14 -8.93 4.84
CA PRO A 58 -8.43 -9.61 4.69
C PRO A 58 -9.61 -8.78 5.22
N ALA A 59 -9.34 -7.68 5.92
CA ALA A 59 -10.33 -6.85 6.59
C ALA A 59 -11.12 -5.97 5.61
N SER A 60 -12.29 -5.48 6.02
CA SER A 60 -13.03 -4.41 5.35
C SER A 60 -12.88 -3.11 6.12
N VAL A 61 -12.66 -1.97 5.45
CA VAL A 61 -12.44 -0.68 6.15
C VAL A 61 -13.61 -0.23 7.04
N TYR A 62 -14.79 -0.84 6.88
CA TYR A 62 -15.98 -0.53 7.69
C TYR A 62 -16.15 -1.43 8.93
N ASP A 63 -15.35 -2.49 9.11
CA ASP A 63 -15.45 -3.29 10.32
C ASP A 63 -14.92 -2.49 11.52
N GLN A 64 -15.59 -2.58 12.68
CA GLN A 64 -15.30 -1.75 13.86
C GLN A 64 -13.84 -1.82 14.35
N ASN A 65 -13.14 -2.92 14.08
CA ASN A 65 -11.77 -3.15 14.54
C ASN A 65 -10.77 -3.26 13.37
N SER A 66 -11.16 -2.76 12.20
CA SER A 66 -10.31 -2.85 11.03
C SER A 66 -9.05 -2.01 11.17
N PRO A 67 -7.89 -2.54 10.78
CA PRO A 67 -6.65 -1.86 10.99
C PRO A 67 -6.53 -0.68 10.01
N LEU A 68 -6.26 0.52 10.53
CA LEU A 68 -6.10 1.75 9.76
C LEU A 68 -4.64 2.19 9.74
N ALA A 69 -4.28 3.03 8.76
CA ALA A 69 -2.95 3.62 8.73
C ALA A 69 -2.80 4.62 9.90
N PRO A 70 -1.63 4.62 10.59
CA PRO A 70 -1.29 5.65 11.56
C PRO A 70 -1.41 7.06 10.96
N LEU A 71 -1.78 8.04 11.77
CA LEU A 71 -1.93 9.43 11.32
C LEU A 71 -0.64 10.00 10.70
N TRP A 72 0.51 9.62 11.27
CA TRP A 72 1.83 10.07 10.79
C TRP A 72 2.10 9.70 9.32
N VAL A 73 1.43 8.67 8.78
CA VAL A 73 1.56 8.31 7.36
C VAL A 73 1.18 9.50 6.48
N PHE A 74 0.11 10.21 6.84
CA PHE A 74 -0.41 11.35 6.10
C PHE A 74 0.33 12.66 6.45
N GLU A 75 0.76 12.81 7.70
CA GLU A 75 1.46 14.02 8.18
C GLU A 75 2.92 14.07 7.71
N SER A 76 3.55 12.92 7.43
CA SER A 76 4.96 12.83 7.05
C SER A 76 5.31 13.51 5.73
N GLY A 77 4.32 13.76 4.86
CA GLY A 77 4.53 14.28 3.50
C GLY A 77 5.29 13.32 2.57
N LEU A 78 5.49 12.06 2.97
CA LEU A 78 6.18 11.05 2.18
C LEU A 78 5.26 10.46 1.10
N PRO A 79 5.81 9.99 -0.04
CA PRO A 79 5.04 9.24 -1.01
C PRO A 79 4.43 7.96 -0.40
N VAL A 80 3.14 7.74 -0.64
CA VAL A 80 2.41 6.56 -0.12
C VAL A 80 1.83 5.74 -1.27
N LEU A 81 2.08 4.44 -1.26
CA LEU A 81 1.50 3.46 -2.17
C LEU A 81 0.54 2.53 -1.41
N GLY A 82 -0.74 2.53 -1.78
CA GLY A 82 -1.74 1.59 -1.26
C GLY A 82 -1.94 0.38 -2.17
N ILE A 83 -1.91 -0.82 -1.60
CA ILE A 83 -2.14 -2.08 -2.32
C ILE A 83 -3.40 -2.76 -1.77
N CYS A 84 -4.40 -2.98 -2.62
CA CYS A 84 -5.68 -3.60 -2.26
C CYS A 84 -6.31 -2.93 -1.03
N TYR A 85 -6.39 -3.59 0.12
CA TYR A 85 -6.88 -3.01 1.37
C TYR A 85 -6.16 -1.71 1.74
N GLY A 86 -4.84 -1.62 1.56
CA GLY A 86 -4.09 -0.39 1.79
C GLY A 86 -4.56 0.78 0.92
N MET A 87 -5.04 0.52 -0.30
CA MET A 87 -5.67 1.55 -1.14
C MET A 87 -7.04 1.96 -0.58
N GLN A 88 -7.84 1.01 -0.10
CA GLN A 88 -9.14 1.30 0.52
C GLN A 88 -8.97 2.13 1.80
N VAL A 89 -7.96 1.83 2.61
CA VAL A 89 -7.59 2.60 3.81
C VAL A 89 -7.26 4.04 3.45
N LEU A 90 -6.45 4.27 2.40
CA LEU A 90 -6.16 5.62 1.90
C LEU A 90 -7.44 6.36 1.52
N VAL A 91 -8.27 5.75 0.69
CA VAL A 91 -9.52 6.38 0.23
C VAL A 91 -10.41 6.71 1.42
N HIS A 92 -10.61 5.77 2.33
CA HIS A 92 -11.47 5.93 3.49
C HIS A 92 -10.99 7.04 4.43
N GLN A 93 -9.72 7.03 4.82
CA GLN A 93 -9.17 8.01 5.76
C GLN A 93 -9.00 9.41 5.15
N LEU A 94 -8.93 9.52 3.82
CA LEU A 94 -8.89 10.80 3.10
C LEU A 94 -10.29 11.31 2.69
N GLY A 95 -11.36 10.71 3.22
CA GLY A 95 -12.75 11.18 3.03
C GLY A 95 -13.44 10.71 1.76
N GLY A 96 -12.81 9.81 1.01
CA GLY A 96 -13.45 9.08 -0.09
C GLY A 96 -14.37 7.98 0.40
N LYS A 97 -15.06 7.31 -0.54
CA LYS A 97 -16.01 6.23 -0.24
C LYS A 97 -15.50 4.90 -0.76
N VAL A 98 -15.67 3.88 0.06
CA VAL A 98 -15.46 2.48 -0.31
C VAL A 98 -16.83 1.81 -0.21
N ALA A 99 -17.17 0.93 -1.15
CA ALA A 99 -18.41 0.19 -1.10
C ALA A 99 -18.09 -1.32 -1.10
N PRO A 100 -18.84 -2.13 -0.36
CA PRO A 100 -18.74 -3.58 -0.49
C PRO A 100 -19.10 -3.97 -1.93
N SER A 101 -18.23 -4.75 -2.57
CA SER A 101 -18.53 -5.27 -3.89
C SER A 101 -19.31 -6.57 -3.76
N THR A 102 -20.36 -6.73 -4.56
CA THR A 102 -21.09 -8.01 -4.68
C THR A 102 -20.24 -9.08 -5.39
N LYS A 103 -19.18 -8.69 -6.10
CA LYS A 103 -18.21 -9.57 -6.74
C LYS A 103 -16.88 -9.51 -6.01
N LYS A 104 -16.51 -10.63 -5.39
CA LYS A 104 -15.17 -10.88 -4.89
C LYS A 104 -14.26 -11.18 -6.10
N GLU A 105 -13.38 -10.25 -6.45
CA GLU A 105 -12.44 -10.42 -7.56
C GLU A 105 -11.12 -10.94 -7.01
N TYR A 106 -11.01 -12.27 -7.00
CA TYR A 106 -9.76 -12.99 -6.73
C TYR A 106 -9.32 -13.68 -8.00
N GLY A 107 -8.27 -13.17 -8.65
CA GLY A 107 -7.67 -13.83 -9.79
C GLY A 107 -7.13 -12.90 -10.85
N HIS A 108 -6.81 -13.51 -11.99
CA HIS A 108 -6.24 -12.83 -13.14
C HIS A 108 -7.26 -11.88 -13.78
N ALA A 109 -6.84 -10.64 -14.00
CA ALA A 109 -7.58 -9.65 -14.77
C ALA A 109 -6.63 -8.93 -15.73
N VAL A 110 -7.19 -8.26 -16.74
CA VAL A 110 -6.44 -7.38 -17.62
C VAL A 110 -6.81 -5.94 -17.29
N LEU A 111 -5.84 -5.19 -16.79
CA LEU A 111 -5.99 -3.76 -16.54
C LEU A 111 -5.73 -3.00 -17.85
N HIS A 112 -6.69 -2.20 -18.27
CA HIS A 112 -6.53 -1.26 -19.38
C HIS A 112 -6.30 0.15 -18.82
N GLN A 113 -5.18 0.75 -19.20
CA GLN A 113 -4.85 2.11 -18.78
C GLN A 113 -5.73 3.13 -19.52
N ASN A 114 -6.52 3.89 -18.77
CA ASN A 114 -7.46 4.88 -19.31
C ASN A 114 -6.92 6.31 -19.28
N THR A 115 -5.66 6.53 -18.88
CA THR A 115 -5.08 7.88 -18.80
C THR A 115 -3.60 7.86 -19.21
N PRO A 116 -3.18 8.68 -20.19
CA PRO A 116 -1.77 8.79 -20.54
C PRO A 116 -0.98 9.57 -19.47
N ASN A 117 0.27 9.16 -19.22
CA ASN A 117 1.28 9.85 -18.40
C ASN A 117 0.93 10.10 -16.92
N LYS A 118 0.81 9.05 -16.11
CA LYS A 118 0.99 9.16 -14.65
C LYS A 118 2.24 8.40 -14.20
N SER A 119 3.02 9.05 -13.34
CA SER A 119 4.35 8.65 -12.84
C SER A 119 4.51 7.18 -12.44
N LEU A 120 3.44 6.51 -11.98
CA LEU A 120 3.49 5.13 -11.47
C LEU A 120 3.48 4.07 -12.59
N PHE A 121 2.77 4.30 -13.69
CA PHE A 121 2.62 3.33 -14.79
C PHE A 121 3.45 3.69 -16.03
N THR A 122 4.33 4.69 -15.90
CA THR A 122 5.25 5.09 -16.96
C THR A 122 6.07 3.89 -17.43
N ASN A 123 6.23 3.74 -18.75
CA ASN A 123 6.93 2.63 -19.41
C ASN A 123 6.28 1.24 -19.23
N LEU A 124 5.05 1.15 -18.73
CA LEU A 124 4.28 -0.10 -18.73
C LEU A 124 3.33 -0.17 -19.94
N PRO A 125 3.09 -1.36 -20.51
CA PRO A 125 2.12 -1.55 -21.60
C PRO A 125 0.72 -1.03 -21.27
N GLN A 126 -0.02 -0.55 -22.27
CA GLN A 126 -1.38 -0.02 -22.06
C GLN A 126 -2.36 -1.07 -21.49
N SER A 127 -2.12 -2.35 -21.78
CA SER A 127 -2.86 -3.48 -21.21
C SER A 127 -1.92 -4.38 -20.41
N LEU A 128 -2.27 -4.65 -19.16
CA LEU A 128 -1.39 -5.32 -18.20
C LEU A 128 -2.13 -6.49 -17.55
N PRO A 129 -1.56 -7.71 -17.54
CA PRO A 129 -2.07 -8.76 -16.68
C PRO A 129 -1.80 -8.39 -15.22
N VAL A 130 -2.85 -8.40 -14.40
CA VAL A 130 -2.78 -8.10 -12.98
C VAL A 130 -3.45 -9.20 -12.17
N TRP A 131 -3.03 -9.32 -10.91
CA TRP A 131 -3.67 -10.20 -9.95
C TRP A 131 -4.54 -9.39 -9.01
N MET A 132 -5.86 -9.48 -9.19
CA MET A 132 -6.85 -8.81 -8.36
C MET A 132 -7.08 -9.63 -7.09
N SER A 133 -7.22 -8.93 -5.96
CA SER A 133 -7.42 -9.56 -4.66
C SER A 133 -8.19 -8.64 -3.70
N HIS A 134 -9.42 -8.28 -4.05
CA HIS A 134 -10.27 -7.50 -3.15
C HIS A 134 -11.74 -7.94 -3.13
N ALA A 135 -12.37 -7.76 -1.97
CA ALA A 135 -13.80 -7.95 -1.75
C ALA A 135 -14.59 -6.63 -1.78
N ASP A 136 -13.92 -5.50 -1.58
CA ASP A 136 -14.53 -4.16 -1.58
C ASP A 136 -13.94 -3.31 -2.72
N GLN A 137 -14.73 -2.35 -3.20
CA GLN A 137 -14.39 -1.49 -4.33
C GLN A 137 -14.45 -0.02 -3.93
N VAL A 138 -13.49 0.77 -4.41
CA VAL A 138 -13.51 2.24 -4.30
C VAL A 138 -14.54 2.82 -5.27
N THR A 139 -15.35 3.78 -4.80
CA THR A 139 -16.43 4.43 -5.58
C THR A 139 -16.25 5.93 -5.69
#